data_AF-X5Q1K9-F1
#
_entry.id   AF-X5Q1K9-F1
#
_cell.length_a   1.000
_cell.length_b   1.000
_cell.length_c   1.000
_cell.angle_alpha   90.00
_cell.angle_beta   90.00
_cell.angle_gamma   90.00
#
_symmetry.space_group_name_H-M   'P 1'
#
loop_
_entity.id
_entity.type
_entity.pdbx_description
1 polymer ?
#
loop_
_entity_poly.entity_id
_entity_poly.type
_entity_poly.pdbx_seq_one_letter_code
_entity_poly.pdbx_strand_id
1 'polypeptide(L)'
;MTKTEGYFFWRASTEIIGYAGSWKTISGAFSYFTPRMSNSDFQYFFASALGASCSLKAVTPLLQLHQEAEDEEARHQIENHLAYLLEEEDGPVWDGASQTLDVPDDDNEPLRFVVDRVSYFDVVQKAFRDVAATQSSDTTPIYEGKTYDVIQLSHRLLDRLRSDDRQFGRINRERVAFEAATGLDTRSFYTENGTLLRLPAAAIIEDFLDSGDVNRFRAGQRYFFGHPIPE
;
A
#
# COMPACT_ATOMS: atom_id res chain seq x y z
N MET A 1 8.19 25.45 6.25
CA MET A 1 6.96 24.65 6.16
C MET A 1 6.52 24.33 7.57
N THR A 2 5.32 24.76 7.96
CA THR A 2 4.67 24.18 9.14
C THR A 2 4.51 22.68 8.90
N LYS A 3 4.60 21.84 9.95
CA LYS A 3 4.55 20.37 9.83
C LYS A 3 3.41 19.86 8.91
N THR A 4 2.31 20.61 8.81
CA THR A 4 1.13 20.31 7.99
C THR A 4 1.32 20.50 6.48
N GLU A 5 1.97 21.57 6.02
CA GLU A 5 2.12 21.84 4.57
C GLU A 5 3.09 20.87 3.89
N GLY A 6 4.19 20.54 4.59
CA GLY A 6 5.17 19.56 4.10
C GLY A 6 4.58 18.16 3.99
N TYR A 7 3.75 17.77 4.97
CA TYR A 7 3.04 16.50 4.97
C TYR A 7 2.15 16.34 3.73
N PHE A 8 1.28 17.33 3.45
CA PHE A 8 0.39 17.25 2.29
C PHE A 8 1.14 17.24 0.96
N PHE A 9 2.23 18.02 0.86
CA PHE A 9 3.07 17.99 -0.33
C PHE A 9 3.68 16.61 -0.57
N TRP A 10 4.28 16.00 0.46
CA TRP A 10 4.89 14.69 0.34
C TRP A 10 3.87 13.60 0.05
N ARG A 11 2.73 13.61 0.75
CA ARG A 11 1.62 12.68 0.51
C ARG A 11 1.13 12.76 -0.92
N ALA A 12 0.74 13.95 -1.39
CA ALA A 12 0.23 14.13 -2.75
C ALA A 12 1.28 13.72 -3.80
N SER A 13 2.54 14.11 -3.59
CA SER A 13 3.63 13.79 -4.52
C SER A 13 3.86 12.29 -4.63
N THR A 14 3.90 11.58 -3.51
CA THR A 14 4.15 10.13 -3.48
C THR A 14 2.94 9.31 -3.93
N GLU A 15 1.71 9.73 -3.62
CA GLU A 15 0.49 9.13 -4.16
C GLU A 15 0.42 9.28 -5.69
N ILE A 16 0.67 10.49 -6.23
CA ILE A 16 0.70 10.70 -7.69
C ILE A 16 1.80 9.85 -8.34
N ILE A 17 3.02 9.87 -7.81
CA ILE A 17 4.13 9.06 -8.35
C ILE A 17 3.79 7.57 -8.31
N GLY A 18 3.21 7.08 -7.21
CA GLY A 18 2.89 5.67 -7.04
C GLY A 18 1.76 5.19 -7.95
N TYR A 19 0.66 5.94 -8.01
CA TYR A 19 -0.53 5.54 -8.76
C TYR A 19 -0.50 5.92 -10.24
N ALA A 20 0.24 6.95 -10.65
CA ALA A 20 0.31 7.38 -12.05
C ALA A 20 1.65 7.06 -12.73
N GLY A 21 2.72 6.83 -11.95
CA GLY A 21 4.06 6.60 -12.46
C GLY A 21 4.31 5.15 -12.89
N SER A 22 5.12 4.96 -13.92
CA SER A 22 5.70 3.66 -14.27
C SER A 22 6.72 3.21 -13.23
N TRP A 23 7.07 1.92 -13.22
CA TRP A 23 8.12 1.43 -12.33
C TRP A 23 9.44 2.20 -12.50
N LYS A 24 9.80 2.58 -13.73
CA LYS A 24 10.99 3.39 -14.02
C LYS A 24 10.96 4.75 -13.30
N THR A 25 9.82 5.43 -13.31
CA THR A 25 9.66 6.72 -12.61
C THR A 25 9.76 6.55 -11.10
N ILE A 26 9.06 5.54 -10.56
CA ILE A 26 9.01 5.28 -9.11
C ILE A 26 10.39 4.87 -8.59
N SER A 27 11.04 3.90 -9.23
CA SER A 27 12.39 3.46 -8.85
C SER A 27 13.45 4.54 -9.01
N GLY A 28 13.34 5.39 -10.05
CA GLY A 28 14.20 6.55 -10.24
C GLY A 28 14.05 7.57 -9.11
N ALA A 29 12.81 7.89 -8.71
CA ALA A 29 12.54 8.77 -7.58
C ALA A 29 13.07 8.17 -6.27
N PHE A 30 12.80 6.89 -6.00
CA PHE A 30 13.31 6.21 -4.81
C PHE A 30 14.84 6.27 -4.73
N SER A 31 15.52 5.94 -5.84
CA SER A 31 16.99 5.95 -5.92
C SER A 31 17.60 7.34 -5.66
N TYR A 32 16.93 8.40 -6.13
CA TYR A 32 17.38 9.77 -5.90
C TYR A 32 17.38 10.13 -4.40
N PHE A 33 16.45 9.58 -3.64
CA PHE A 33 16.29 9.87 -2.22
C PHE A 33 16.92 8.82 -1.30
N THR A 34 17.50 7.73 -1.81
CA THR A 34 18.22 6.72 -1.01
C THR A 34 19.27 7.29 -0.04
N PRO A 35 20.01 8.37 -0.34
CA PRO A 35 20.90 8.99 0.66
C PRO A 35 20.20 9.54 1.91
N ARG A 36 18.86 9.63 1.90
CA ARG A 36 18.00 10.09 3.00
C ARG A 36 17.14 8.95 3.58
N MET A 37 17.52 7.70 3.36
CA MET A 37 16.71 6.53 3.71
C MET A 37 16.45 6.37 5.21
N SER A 38 17.26 6.97 6.08
CA SER A 38 17.03 7.02 7.53
C SER A 38 16.01 8.06 7.98
N ASN A 39 15.48 8.90 7.07
CA ASN A 39 14.45 9.87 7.40
C ASN A 39 13.07 9.20 7.45
N SER A 40 12.39 9.26 8.60
CA SER A 40 11.08 8.61 8.81
C SER A 40 9.98 9.11 7.88
N ASP A 41 9.91 10.42 7.60
CA ASP A 41 8.93 10.96 6.64
C ASP A 41 9.15 10.36 5.25
N PHE A 42 10.40 10.30 4.80
CA PHE A 42 10.76 9.66 3.53
C PHE A 42 10.34 8.20 3.50
N GLN A 43 10.66 7.43 4.55
CA GLN A 43 10.26 6.02 4.68
C GLN A 43 8.73 5.86 4.58
N TYR A 44 7.98 6.63 5.36
CA TYR A 44 6.52 6.59 5.40
C TYR A 44 5.88 6.90 4.04
N PHE A 45 6.30 7.99 3.39
CA PHE A 45 5.70 8.42 2.12
C PHE A 45 6.14 7.55 0.94
N PHE A 46 7.42 7.16 0.86
CA PHE A 46 7.87 6.32 -0.25
C PHE A 46 7.40 4.87 -0.13
N ALA A 47 7.14 4.36 1.07
CA ALA A 47 6.44 3.08 1.22
C ALA A 47 5.09 3.11 0.49
N SER A 48 4.37 4.22 0.58
CA SER A 48 3.09 4.41 -0.10
C SER A 48 3.21 4.45 -1.62
N ALA A 49 4.22 5.15 -2.16
CA ALA A 49 4.51 5.15 -3.60
C ALA A 49 4.90 3.75 -4.12
N LEU A 50 5.78 3.06 -3.38
CA LEU A 50 6.24 1.71 -3.70
C LEU A 50 5.09 0.70 -3.67
N GLY A 51 4.26 0.71 -2.63
CA GLY A 51 3.06 -0.11 -2.57
C GLY A 51 2.09 0.20 -3.72
N ALA A 52 1.86 1.48 -4.03
CA ALA A 52 0.98 1.93 -5.12
C ALA A 52 1.48 1.55 -6.52
N SER A 53 2.78 1.29 -6.65
CA SER A 53 3.34 0.75 -7.90
C SER A 53 2.70 -0.58 -8.30
N CYS A 54 2.10 -1.32 -7.36
CA CYS A 54 1.55 -2.65 -7.58
C CYS A 54 2.60 -3.56 -8.26
N SER A 55 3.88 -3.44 -7.91
CA SER A 55 4.97 -4.18 -8.55
C SER A 55 5.64 -5.11 -7.55
N LEU A 56 5.88 -6.37 -7.94
CA LEU A 56 6.73 -7.28 -7.16
C LEU A 56 8.14 -6.72 -6.95
N LYS A 57 8.62 -5.85 -7.85
CA LYS A 57 9.92 -5.18 -7.74
C LYS A 57 9.97 -4.20 -6.57
N ALA A 58 8.83 -3.78 -6.03
CA ALA A 58 8.73 -2.91 -4.86
C ALA A 58 9.05 -3.60 -3.54
N VAL A 59 8.98 -4.93 -3.47
CA VAL A 59 9.22 -5.69 -2.23
C VAL A 59 10.64 -5.46 -1.71
N THR A 60 11.66 -5.50 -2.57
CA THR A 60 13.05 -5.28 -2.14
C THR A 60 13.27 -3.86 -1.59
N PRO A 61 12.88 -2.77 -2.28
CA PRO A 61 12.93 -1.42 -1.72
C PRO A 61 12.13 -1.25 -0.42
N LEU A 62 10.96 -1.88 -0.29
CA LEU A 62 10.17 -1.84 0.94
C LEU A 62 10.92 -2.52 2.10
N LEU A 63 11.55 -3.68 1.88
CA LEU A 63 12.40 -4.32 2.89
C LEU A 63 13.62 -3.46 3.25
N GLN A 64 14.21 -2.74 2.28
CA GLN A 64 15.28 -1.78 2.56
C GLN A 64 14.80 -0.63 3.47
N LEU A 65 13.61 -0.08 3.20
CA LEU A 65 13.01 0.92 4.10
C LEU A 65 12.73 0.32 5.49
N HIS A 66 12.23 -0.91 5.57
CA HIS A 66 11.95 -1.57 6.84
C HIS A 66 13.21 -1.76 7.68
N GLN A 67 14.31 -2.15 7.05
CA GLN A 67 15.60 -2.33 7.71
C GLN A 67 16.08 -1.06 8.41
N GLU A 68 15.83 0.10 7.79
CA GLU A 68 16.26 1.43 8.26
C GLU A 68 15.19 2.14 9.13
N ALA A 69 14.00 1.56 9.27
CA ALA A 69 12.90 2.18 9.99
C ALA A 69 13.09 2.07 11.51
N GLU A 70 13.47 3.19 12.14
CA GLU A 70 13.57 3.33 13.59
C GLU A 70 12.22 3.68 14.23
N ASP A 71 11.37 4.39 13.48
CA ASP A 71 10.05 4.83 13.93
C ASP A 71 8.98 3.75 13.68
N GLU A 72 8.12 3.56 14.67
CA GLU A 72 7.08 2.53 14.65
C GLU A 72 6.01 2.81 13.60
N GLU A 73 5.61 4.07 13.41
CA GLU A 73 4.60 4.47 12.42
C GLU A 73 5.11 4.23 11.00
N ALA A 74 6.34 4.64 10.69
CA ALA A 74 6.98 4.36 9.41
C ALA A 74 7.09 2.83 9.15
N ARG A 75 7.52 2.06 10.17
CA ARG A 75 7.63 0.60 10.06
C ARG A 75 6.27 -0.05 9.76
N HIS A 76 5.23 0.26 10.53
CA HIS A 76 3.89 -0.28 10.28
C HIS A 76 3.35 0.11 8.91
N GLN A 77 3.62 1.34 8.44
CA GLN A 77 3.24 1.75 7.09
C GLN A 77 3.91 0.89 6.02
N ILE A 78 5.20 0.56 6.18
CA ILE A 78 5.94 -0.32 5.27
C ILE A 78 5.36 -1.74 5.28
N GLU A 79 5.09 -2.29 6.46
CA GLU A 79 4.52 -3.64 6.65
C GLU A 79 3.14 -3.74 6.00
N ASN A 80 2.29 -2.72 6.16
CA ASN A 80 0.99 -2.64 5.49
C ASN A 80 1.13 -2.67 3.96
N HIS A 81 2.06 -1.91 3.38
CA HIS A 81 2.26 -1.92 1.92
C HIS A 81 2.86 -3.21 1.38
N LEU A 82 3.70 -3.90 2.16
CA LEU A 82 4.14 -5.25 1.84
C LEU A 82 2.96 -6.23 1.85
N ALA A 83 2.10 -6.17 2.86
CA ALA A 83 0.91 -7.01 2.96
C ALA A 83 -0.09 -6.75 1.82
N TYR A 84 -0.38 -5.49 1.49
CA TYR A 84 -1.25 -5.16 0.36
C TYR A 84 -0.73 -5.65 -0.99
N LEU A 85 0.58 -5.86 -1.15
CA LEU A 85 1.14 -6.46 -2.35
C LEU A 85 1.04 -7.99 -2.33
N LEU A 86 1.28 -8.61 -1.18
CA LEU A 86 1.59 -10.04 -1.09
C LEU A 86 0.46 -10.91 -0.52
N GLU A 87 -0.49 -10.33 0.20
CA GLU A 87 -1.53 -11.07 0.93
C GLU A 87 -2.94 -10.58 0.60
N GLU A 88 -3.80 -11.52 0.24
CA GLU A 88 -5.21 -11.24 -0.05
C GLU A 88 -5.98 -10.76 1.19
N GLU A 89 -5.75 -11.41 2.31
CA GLU A 89 -6.31 -11.08 3.62
C GLU A 89 -5.16 -10.81 4.60
N ASP A 90 -5.51 -10.34 5.80
CA ASP A 90 -4.55 -10.11 6.87
C ASP A 90 -3.90 -11.44 7.28
N GLY A 91 -2.59 -11.56 7.03
CA GLY A 91 -1.80 -12.75 7.29
C GLY A 91 -0.45 -12.42 7.94
N PRO A 92 0.52 -13.36 7.87
CA PRO A 92 1.82 -13.19 8.52
C PRO A 92 2.63 -11.94 8.08
N VAL A 93 2.45 -11.42 6.87
CA VAL A 93 3.11 -10.18 6.43
C VAL A 93 2.42 -8.97 7.07
N TRP A 94 1.09 -8.98 7.15
CA TRP A 94 0.27 -7.98 7.83
C TRP A 94 0.54 -7.91 9.33
N ASP A 95 0.70 -9.06 9.99
CA ASP A 95 1.01 -9.15 11.42
C ASP A 95 2.31 -8.41 11.79
N GLY A 96 3.19 -8.19 10.81
CA GLY A 96 4.39 -7.37 10.94
C GLY A 96 5.52 -8.07 11.70
N ALA A 97 6.62 -7.33 11.90
CA ALA A 97 7.74 -7.84 12.69
C ALA A 97 7.38 -7.91 14.17
N SER A 98 7.68 -9.05 14.80
CA SER A 98 7.50 -9.19 16.25
C SER A 98 8.46 -8.26 17.01
N GLN A 99 8.04 -7.86 18.20
CA GLN A 99 8.83 -7.01 19.08
C GLN A 99 8.98 -7.65 20.45
N THR A 100 10.18 -7.53 21.02
CA THR A 100 10.45 -7.87 22.41
C THR A 100 10.87 -6.63 23.17
N LEU A 101 10.38 -6.50 24.40
CA LEU A 101 10.84 -5.47 25.31
C LEU A 101 12.19 -5.91 25.88
N ASP A 102 13.23 -5.15 25.56
CA ASP A 102 14.53 -5.31 26.18
C ASP A 102 14.60 -4.38 27.39
N VAL A 103 14.67 -4.99 28.57
CA VAL A 103 14.69 -4.32 29.86
C VAL A 103 16.16 -4.20 30.28
N PRO A 104 16.74 -3.00 30.29
CA PRO A 104 18.13 -2.81 30.67
C PRO A 104 18.38 -3.24 32.12
N ASP A 105 19.61 -3.69 32.42
CA ASP A 105 20.03 -4.02 33.79
C ASP A 105 20.18 -2.77 34.68
N ASP A 106 20.34 -1.57 34.09
CA ASP A 106 20.39 -0.28 34.78
C ASP A 106 19.04 0.44 34.68
N ASP A 107 18.39 0.68 35.83
CA ASP A 107 17.11 1.38 35.94
C ASP A 107 17.12 2.82 35.36
N ASN A 108 18.30 3.39 35.08
CA ASN A 108 18.43 4.70 34.44
C ASN A 108 18.45 4.65 32.90
N GLU A 109 18.58 3.47 32.30
CA GLU A 109 18.51 3.33 30.84
C GLU A 109 17.03 3.22 30.38
N PRO A 110 16.66 3.87 29.27
CA PRO A 110 15.30 3.77 28.76
C PRO A 110 15.01 2.36 28.25
N LEU A 111 13.78 1.90 28.47
CA LEU A 111 13.25 0.70 27.83
C LEU A 111 13.38 0.80 26.31
N ARG A 112 13.79 -0.30 25.67
CA ARG A 112 13.91 -0.38 24.21
C ARG A 112 13.15 -1.57 23.66
N PHE A 113 12.44 -1.36 22.56
CA PHE A 113 11.82 -2.45 21.81
C PHE A 113 12.82 -2.96 20.78
N VAL A 114 13.08 -4.27 20.79
CA VAL A 114 13.91 -4.94 19.79
C VAL A 114 12.97 -5.58 18.78
N VAL A 115 13.11 -5.16 17.52
CA VAL A 115 12.31 -5.66 16.40
C VAL A 115 13.00 -6.87 15.75
N ASP A 116 12.31 -8.00 15.63
CA ASP A 116 12.83 -9.19 14.94
C ASP A 116 12.69 -9.06 13.43
N ARG A 117 13.64 -8.35 12.82
CA ARG A 117 13.66 -8.12 11.37
C ARG A 117 14.03 -9.37 10.58
N VAL A 118 14.87 -10.24 11.15
CA VAL A 118 15.37 -11.42 10.44
C VAL A 118 14.22 -12.38 10.16
N SER A 119 13.45 -12.74 11.21
CA SER A 119 12.31 -13.63 11.04
C SER A 119 11.22 -12.99 10.16
N TYR A 120 10.99 -11.69 10.30
CA TYR A 120 10.03 -10.98 9.44
C TYR A 120 10.43 -11.01 7.96
N PHE A 121 11.72 -10.81 7.65
CA PHE A 121 12.22 -10.84 6.28
C PHE A 121 12.01 -12.22 5.65
N ASP A 122 12.22 -13.30 6.41
CA ASP A 122 11.97 -14.66 5.92
C ASP A 122 10.48 -14.88 5.57
N VAL A 123 9.56 -14.34 6.39
CA VAL A 123 8.12 -14.37 6.12
C VAL A 123 7.78 -13.63 4.81
N VAL A 124 8.27 -12.40 4.66
CA VAL A 124 8.03 -11.59 3.44
C VAL A 124 8.64 -12.26 2.21
N GLN A 125 9.86 -12.79 2.33
CA GLN A 125 10.54 -13.48 1.23
C GLN A 125 9.83 -14.76 0.81
N LYS A 126 9.23 -15.48 1.77
CA LYS A 126 8.37 -16.63 1.45
C LYS A 126 7.14 -16.17 0.66
N ALA A 127 6.40 -15.18 1.15
CA ALA A 127 5.21 -14.65 0.48
C ALA A 127 5.54 -14.12 -0.93
N PHE A 128 6.66 -13.40 -1.07
CA PHE A 128 7.18 -12.95 -2.37
C PHE A 128 7.39 -14.10 -3.35
N ARG A 129 8.07 -15.18 -2.93
CA ARG A 129 8.31 -16.35 -3.78
C ARG A 129 7.01 -17.04 -4.18
N ASP A 130 6.08 -17.20 -3.23
CA ASP A 130 4.79 -17.84 -3.46
C ASP A 130 3.98 -17.04 -4.49
N VAL A 131 3.90 -15.72 -4.35
CA VAL A 131 3.23 -14.84 -5.34
C VAL A 131 3.95 -14.87 -6.68
N ALA A 132 5.28 -14.71 -6.70
CA ALA A 132 6.06 -14.70 -7.94
C ALA A 132 5.90 -15.98 -8.76
N ALA A 133 5.75 -17.14 -8.11
CA ALA A 133 5.52 -18.43 -8.78
C ALA A 133 4.17 -18.51 -9.51
N THR A 134 3.20 -17.65 -9.17
CA THR A 134 1.87 -17.62 -9.80
C THR A 134 1.75 -16.59 -10.93
N GLN A 135 2.75 -15.71 -11.10
CA GLN A 135 2.70 -14.65 -12.10
C GLN A 135 3.36 -15.08 -13.42
N SER A 136 2.76 -14.68 -14.54
CA SER A 136 3.27 -14.97 -15.89
C SER A 136 4.52 -14.15 -16.27
N SER A 137 4.74 -13.01 -15.60
CA SER A 137 5.86 -12.08 -15.83
C SER A 137 6.18 -11.30 -14.56
N ASP A 138 7.45 -10.94 -14.38
CA ASP A 138 7.95 -10.09 -13.29
C ASP A 138 7.50 -8.62 -13.41
N THR A 139 6.97 -8.24 -14.58
CA THR A 139 6.37 -6.92 -14.84
C THR A 139 4.87 -6.88 -14.66
N THR A 140 4.22 -8.03 -14.41
CA THR A 140 2.77 -8.07 -14.19
C THR A 140 2.45 -7.29 -12.92
N PRO A 141 1.59 -6.26 -12.99
CA PRO A 141 1.15 -5.58 -11.79
C PRO A 141 0.37 -6.53 -10.89
N ILE A 142 0.61 -6.43 -9.58
CA ILE A 142 0.04 -7.28 -8.54
C ILE A 142 -0.60 -6.45 -7.43
N TYR A 143 -1.65 -6.99 -6.85
CA TYR A 143 -2.27 -6.48 -5.64
C TYR A 143 -2.87 -7.67 -4.90
N GLU A 144 -2.69 -7.71 -3.58
CA GLU A 144 -3.23 -8.75 -2.72
C GLU A 144 -2.80 -10.17 -3.14
N GLY A 145 -1.53 -10.29 -3.56
CA GLY A 145 -0.93 -11.54 -4.03
C GLY A 145 -1.45 -12.03 -5.39
N LYS A 146 -2.32 -11.27 -6.05
CA LYS A 146 -2.95 -11.63 -7.34
C LYS A 146 -2.58 -10.63 -8.42
N THR A 147 -2.79 -11.01 -9.68
CA THR A 147 -2.71 -10.07 -10.80
C THR A 147 -3.66 -8.89 -10.55
N TYR A 148 -3.16 -7.67 -10.66
CA TYR A 148 -3.93 -6.44 -10.48
C TYR A 148 -5.07 -6.38 -11.50
N ASP A 149 -6.28 -6.16 -11.03
CA ASP A 149 -7.46 -6.01 -11.87
C ASP A 149 -8.44 -5.06 -11.16
N VAL A 150 -8.78 -3.96 -11.84
CA VAL A 150 -9.68 -2.92 -11.32
C VAL A 150 -11.08 -3.49 -11.02
N ILE A 151 -11.56 -4.43 -11.83
CA ILE A 151 -12.89 -5.03 -11.67
C ILE A 151 -12.89 -5.91 -10.41
N GLN A 152 -11.87 -6.77 -10.26
CA GLN A 152 -11.73 -7.62 -9.08
C GLN A 152 -11.49 -6.80 -7.80
N LEU A 153 -10.70 -5.73 -7.88
CA LEU A 153 -10.52 -4.78 -6.79
C LEU A 153 -11.85 -4.13 -6.38
N SER A 154 -12.67 -3.75 -7.35
CA SER A 154 -14.00 -3.16 -7.10
C SER A 154 -14.93 -4.15 -6.40
N HIS A 155 -14.94 -5.43 -6.82
CA HIS A 155 -15.70 -6.47 -6.13
C HIS A 155 -15.24 -6.67 -4.68
N ARG A 156 -13.93 -6.78 -4.43
CA ARG A 156 -13.40 -6.92 -3.06
C ARG A 156 -13.72 -5.73 -2.18
N LEU A 157 -13.58 -4.51 -2.72
CA LEU A 157 -13.97 -3.29 -2.01
C LEU A 157 -15.47 -3.31 -1.66
N LEU A 158 -16.33 -3.72 -2.59
CA LEU A 158 -17.77 -3.85 -2.34
C LEU A 158 -18.07 -4.88 -1.24
N ASP A 159 -17.42 -6.04 -1.29
CA ASP A 159 -17.58 -7.09 -0.28
C ASP A 159 -17.14 -6.60 1.10
N ARG A 160 -16.00 -5.91 1.19
CA ARG A 160 -15.51 -5.31 2.45
C ARG A 160 -16.41 -4.20 2.97
N LEU A 161 -17.01 -3.40 2.09
CA LEU A 161 -17.97 -2.37 2.46
C LEU A 161 -19.26 -2.98 3.03
N ARG A 162 -19.67 -4.15 2.53
CA ARG A 162 -20.84 -4.91 3.00
C ARG A 162 -20.57 -5.75 4.25
N SER A 163 -19.32 -6.13 4.52
CA SER A 163 -18.93 -6.82 5.76
C SER A 163 -18.95 -5.89 6.97
N ASP A 164 -19.26 -6.43 8.16
CA ASP A 164 -19.11 -5.73 9.44
C ASP A 164 -17.65 -5.69 9.93
N ASP A 165 -16.74 -6.37 9.23
CA ASP A 165 -15.33 -6.45 9.60
C ASP A 165 -14.64 -5.09 9.54
N ARG A 166 -13.78 -4.83 10.53
CA ARG A 166 -13.05 -3.55 10.68
C ARG A 166 -11.75 -3.53 9.86
N GLN A 167 -11.85 -3.76 8.55
CA GLN A 167 -10.72 -3.70 7.62
C GLN A 167 -10.48 -2.27 7.06
N PHE A 168 -10.45 -1.26 7.94
CA PHE A 168 -10.39 0.15 7.52
C PHE A 168 -9.15 0.46 6.65
N GLY A 169 -8.00 -0.14 6.97
CA GLY A 169 -6.76 0.01 6.20
C GLY A 169 -6.93 -0.44 4.75
N ARG A 170 -7.44 -1.67 4.53
CA ARG A 170 -7.72 -2.21 3.19
C ARG A 170 -8.80 -1.44 2.46
N ILE A 171 -9.91 -1.11 3.12
CA ILE A 171 -10.99 -0.30 2.52
C ILE A 171 -10.43 1.02 2.00
N ASN A 172 -9.66 1.75 2.82
CA ASN A 172 -9.10 3.01 2.38
C ASN A 172 -8.06 2.82 1.26
N ARG A 173 -7.24 1.77 1.34
CA ARG A 173 -6.24 1.46 0.31
C ARG A 173 -6.88 1.17 -1.05
N GLU A 174 -7.89 0.32 -1.07
CA GLU A 174 -8.64 -0.04 -2.27
C GLU A 174 -9.44 1.13 -2.79
N ARG A 175 -10.06 1.94 -1.93
CA ARG A 175 -10.73 3.18 -2.33
C ARG A 175 -9.78 4.10 -3.11
N VAL A 176 -8.58 4.36 -2.59
CA VAL A 176 -7.61 5.23 -3.28
C VAL A 176 -7.18 4.61 -4.60
N ALA A 177 -6.95 3.30 -4.65
CA ALA A 177 -6.60 2.61 -5.90
C ALA A 177 -7.72 2.65 -6.94
N PHE A 178 -8.97 2.46 -6.51
CA PHE A 178 -10.17 2.59 -7.33
C PHE A 178 -10.35 4.01 -7.87
N GLU A 179 -10.27 5.02 -7.00
CA GLU A 179 -10.35 6.43 -7.37
C GLU A 179 -9.24 6.81 -8.36
N ALA A 180 -8.00 6.41 -8.09
CA ALA A 180 -6.88 6.66 -8.97
C ALA A 180 -7.07 5.98 -10.34
N ALA A 181 -7.53 4.72 -10.38
CA ALA A 181 -7.69 3.98 -11.63
C ALA A 181 -8.87 4.49 -12.47
N THR A 182 -9.99 4.81 -11.85
CA THR A 182 -11.25 5.15 -12.53
C THR A 182 -11.44 6.66 -12.74
N GLY A 183 -10.86 7.48 -11.87
CA GLY A 183 -11.13 8.92 -11.79
C GLY A 183 -12.47 9.25 -11.13
N LEU A 184 -13.19 8.27 -10.56
CA LEU A 184 -14.45 8.51 -9.85
C LEU A 184 -14.19 9.13 -8.49
N ASP A 185 -14.99 10.14 -8.15
CA ASP A 185 -14.91 10.84 -6.87
C ASP A 185 -15.42 9.96 -5.73
N THR A 186 -14.53 9.66 -4.79
CA THR A 186 -14.87 8.83 -3.61
C THR A 186 -14.92 9.62 -2.31
N ARG A 187 -14.97 10.96 -2.36
CA ARG A 187 -15.06 11.82 -1.15
C ARG A 187 -16.26 11.48 -0.27
N SER A 188 -17.38 11.09 -0.88
CA SER A 188 -18.61 10.69 -0.19
C SER A 188 -18.51 9.36 0.57
N PHE A 189 -17.38 8.64 0.48
CA PHE A 189 -17.10 7.48 1.34
C PHE A 189 -17.00 7.89 2.80
N TYR A 190 -16.66 9.14 3.10
CA TYR A 190 -16.46 9.59 4.47
C TYR A 190 -17.28 10.84 4.77
N THR A 191 -17.74 10.95 6.02
CA THR A 191 -18.20 12.23 6.57
C THR A 191 -17.04 13.22 6.68
N GLU A 192 -17.31 14.51 6.88
CA GLU A 192 -16.28 15.52 7.18
C GLU A 192 -15.38 15.14 8.38
N ASN A 193 -15.89 14.36 9.33
CA ASN A 193 -15.17 13.88 10.51
C ASN A 193 -14.42 12.55 10.27
N GLY A 194 -14.31 12.06 9.03
CA GLY A 194 -13.57 10.83 8.69
C GLY A 194 -14.29 9.52 8.98
N THR A 195 -15.57 9.53 9.37
CA THR A 195 -16.36 8.30 9.56
C THR A 195 -16.74 7.68 8.21
N LEU A 196 -16.44 6.40 8.02
CA LEU A 196 -16.78 5.64 6.82
C LEU A 196 -18.30 5.46 6.69
N LEU A 197 -18.85 5.88 5.55
CA LEU A 197 -20.24 5.74 5.13
C LEU A 197 -20.37 4.55 4.18
N ARG A 198 -20.50 3.34 4.75
CA ARG A 198 -20.52 2.08 3.99
C ARG A 198 -21.59 2.01 2.90
N LEU A 199 -22.84 2.43 3.19
CA LEU A 199 -23.94 2.37 2.22
C LEU A 199 -23.73 3.32 1.02
N PRO A 200 -23.45 4.63 1.22
CA PRO A 200 -23.07 5.50 0.11
C PRO A 200 -21.85 5.03 -0.68
N ALA A 201 -20.83 4.52 0.02
CA ALA A 201 -19.64 3.98 -0.62
C ALA A 201 -19.95 2.77 -1.52
N ALA A 202 -20.75 1.82 -1.02
CA ALA A 202 -21.16 0.63 -1.76
C ALA A 202 -21.94 1.00 -3.03
N ALA A 203 -22.86 1.97 -2.94
CA ALA A 203 -23.64 2.42 -4.10
C ALA A 203 -22.75 2.95 -5.25
N ILE A 204 -21.68 3.67 -4.94
CA ILE A 204 -20.73 4.16 -5.96
C ILE A 204 -20.01 3.01 -6.67
N ILE A 205 -19.62 1.98 -5.90
CA ILE A 205 -18.94 0.81 -6.47
C ILE A 205 -19.92 -0.04 -7.29
N GLU A 206 -21.16 -0.20 -6.84
CA GLU A 206 -22.24 -0.86 -7.58
C GLU A 206 -22.53 -0.14 -8.90
N ASP A 207 -22.72 1.17 -8.87
CA ASP A 207 -22.94 1.99 -10.08
C ASP A 207 -21.79 1.84 -11.08
N PHE A 208 -20.54 1.79 -10.60
CA PHE A 208 -19.39 1.53 -11.45
C PHE A 208 -19.44 0.12 -12.06
N LEU A 209 -19.70 -0.91 -11.26
CA LEU A 209 -19.74 -2.30 -11.70
C LEU A 209 -20.88 -2.56 -12.71
N ASP A 210 -22.02 -1.89 -12.55
CA ASP A 210 -23.17 -1.97 -13.44
C ASP A 210 -23.02 -1.09 -14.71
N SER A 211 -22.02 -0.22 -14.73
CA SER A 211 -21.78 0.66 -15.88
C SER A 211 -21.14 -0.07 -17.06
N GLY A 212 -21.31 0.48 -18.27
CA GLY A 212 -20.55 0.03 -19.45
C GLY A 212 -19.05 0.34 -19.38
N ASP A 213 -18.61 1.15 -18.40
CA ASP A 213 -17.24 1.63 -18.29
C ASP A 213 -16.27 0.55 -17.86
N VAL A 214 -16.74 -0.47 -17.12
CA VAL A 214 -15.93 -1.62 -16.68
C VAL A 214 -15.19 -2.30 -17.84
N ASN A 215 -15.79 -2.31 -19.03
CA ASN A 215 -15.27 -2.98 -20.22
C ASN A 215 -13.94 -2.40 -20.74
N ARG A 216 -13.55 -1.20 -20.28
CA ARG A 216 -12.27 -0.57 -20.67
C ARG A 216 -11.07 -1.08 -19.86
N PHE A 217 -11.32 -1.70 -18.71
CA PHE A 217 -10.27 -2.15 -17.78
C PHE A 217 -9.85 -3.59 -18.09
N ARG A 218 -8.54 -3.85 -18.02
CA ARG A 218 -7.95 -5.17 -18.29
C ARG A 218 -7.14 -5.63 -17.09
N ALA A 219 -7.24 -6.93 -16.78
CA ALA A 219 -6.36 -7.57 -15.82
C ALA A 219 -4.89 -7.41 -16.24
N GLY A 220 -4.01 -7.16 -15.26
CA GLY A 220 -2.58 -6.94 -15.44
C GLY A 220 -2.23 -5.55 -15.98
N GLN A 221 -3.16 -4.60 -16.02
CA GLN A 221 -2.91 -3.23 -16.46
C GLN A 221 -3.27 -2.24 -15.36
N ARG A 222 -2.34 -1.35 -15.00
CA ARG A 222 -2.62 -0.22 -14.12
C ARG A 222 -3.19 0.94 -14.92
N TYR A 223 -4.03 1.74 -14.27
CA TYR A 223 -4.69 2.89 -14.87
C TYR A 223 -4.55 4.10 -13.95
N PHE A 224 -4.56 5.28 -14.55
CA PHE A 224 -4.72 6.54 -13.84
C PHE A 224 -5.77 7.39 -14.58
N PHE A 225 -6.88 7.69 -13.91
CA PHE A 225 -8.02 8.43 -14.48
C PHE A 225 -8.55 7.79 -15.77
N GLY A 226 -8.64 6.46 -15.80
CA GLY A 226 -9.10 5.69 -16.96
C GLY A 226 -8.06 5.52 -18.08
N HIS A 227 -6.86 6.12 -17.95
CA HIS A 227 -5.79 5.97 -18.93
C HIS A 227 -4.80 4.87 -18.50
N PRO A 228 -4.44 3.93 -19.39
CA PRO A 228 -3.45 2.89 -19.05
C PRO A 228 -2.08 3.52 -18.82
N ILE A 229 -1.40 3.08 -17.75
CA ILE A 229 -0.03 3.50 -17.42
C ILE A 229 0.95 2.67 -18.27
N PRO A 230 1.89 3.30 -19.00
CA PRO A 230 2.93 2.56 -19.72
C PRO A 230 3.94 1.95 -18.74
N GLU A 231 4.28 0.68 -18.89
CA GLU A 231 5.40 0.03 -18.20
C GLU A 231 6.68 0.02 -19.06
#